data_AF-A0A9D6UZB9-F1
#
_entry.id   AF-A0A9D6UZB9-F1
#
_cell.length_a   1.000
_cell.length_b   1.000
_cell.length_c   1.000
_cell.angle_alpha   90.00
_cell.angle_beta   90.00
_cell.angle_gamma   90.00
#
_symmetry.space_group_name_H-M   'P 1'
#
loop_
_entity.id
_entity.type
_entity.pdbx_description
1 polymer ?
#
loop_
_entity_poly.entity_id
_entity_poly.type
_entity_poly.pdbx_seq_one_letter_code
_entity_poly.pdbx_strand_id
1 'polypeptide(L)'
;MNGHIGSLKIALLVMALALLGACLMPGTGPVQAQAPQESQSEESGVAVSGQEFPVPLVPLPKTITPCRACHGPEKDFPVQFKRHEDLLVHKNIRLAHGGVRVWCLDCHHPDNRNFLLPLSDGKPIDFEHSYLLCGKCHGTKYRDWRNGIHGKRTGSWNGEKQYFLCVSCHNPHLPKFKPLEPMPPPAKPWTPKETQAKH
;
A
#
# COMPACT_ATOMS: atom_id res chain seq x y z
N MET A 1 5.85 -54.97 -36.32
CA MET A 1 4.37 -54.98 -36.27
C MET A 1 3.96 -53.54 -35.98
N ASN A 2 3.94 -52.66 -37.00
CA ASN A 2 2.81 -52.35 -37.92
C ASN A 2 1.54 -52.00 -37.13
N GLY A 3 0.86 -50.85 -37.25
CA GLY A 3 0.90 -49.74 -38.22
C GLY A 3 0.15 -48.51 -37.63
N HIS A 4 0.45 -47.27 -38.04
CA HIS A 4 -0.11 -46.50 -39.16
C HIS A 4 -1.54 -45.94 -38.94
N ILE A 5 -1.65 -44.62 -38.72
CA ILE A 5 -2.05 -43.54 -39.67
C ILE A 5 -3.57 -43.36 -39.75
N GLY A 6 -4.04 -42.10 -39.59
CA GLY A 6 -5.42 -41.73 -39.91
C GLY A 6 -5.72 -40.24 -39.72
N SER A 7 -5.09 -39.37 -40.52
CA SER A 7 -5.50 -37.98 -40.73
C SER A 7 -6.74 -37.94 -41.63
N LEU A 8 -7.77 -37.15 -41.30
CA LEU A 8 -8.71 -36.67 -42.32
C LEU A 8 -9.33 -35.32 -41.94
N LYS A 9 -8.90 -34.28 -42.66
CA LYS A 9 -9.54 -32.97 -42.73
C LYS A 9 -10.69 -33.06 -43.73
N ILE A 10 -11.88 -32.58 -43.40
CA ILE A 10 -12.92 -32.27 -44.38
C ILE A 10 -13.43 -30.86 -44.10
N ALA A 11 -13.08 -29.95 -45.00
CA ALA A 11 -13.69 -28.64 -45.14
C ALA A 11 -14.86 -28.78 -46.12
N LEU A 12 -16.01 -28.20 -45.81
CA LEU A 12 -17.03 -27.87 -46.80
C LEU A 12 -17.78 -26.60 -46.39
N LEU A 13 -17.84 -25.67 -47.33
CA LEU A 13 -18.30 -24.30 -47.23
C LEU A 13 -19.49 -24.18 -48.17
N VAL A 14 -20.67 -23.77 -47.67
CA VAL A 14 -21.81 -23.35 -48.52
C VAL A 14 -22.54 -22.15 -47.90
N MET A 15 -22.26 -21.02 -48.55
CA MET A 15 -23.02 -19.79 -48.80
C MET A 15 -24.50 -19.65 -48.37
N ALA A 16 -24.75 -18.48 -47.77
CA ALA A 16 -25.75 -17.45 -48.10
C ALA A 16 -27.26 -17.69 -47.84
N LEU A 17 -27.83 -16.85 -46.96
CA LEU A 17 -29.10 -16.17 -47.23
C LEU A 17 -29.10 -14.78 -46.60
N ALA A 18 -29.23 -13.77 -47.45
CA ALA A 18 -29.36 -12.36 -47.10
C ALA A 18 -30.82 -12.02 -46.77
N LEU A 19 -31.05 -11.21 -45.74
CA LEU A 19 -32.31 -10.49 -45.53
C LEU A 19 -32.00 -9.00 -45.35
N LEU A 20 -32.64 -8.23 -46.22
CA LEU A 20 -32.53 -6.78 -46.38
C LEU A 20 -33.04 -6.04 -45.14
N GLY A 21 -32.30 -4.99 -44.75
CA GLY A 21 -32.77 -3.92 -43.88
C GLY A 21 -32.05 -2.63 -44.27
N ALA A 22 -32.61 -1.90 -45.24
CA ALA A 22 -32.10 -0.61 -45.68
C ALA A 22 -32.52 0.49 -44.69
N CYS A 23 -31.54 1.06 -43.98
CA CYS A 23 -31.67 2.39 -43.37
C CYS A 23 -30.62 3.30 -44.01
N LEU A 24 -31.06 4.21 -44.88
CA LEU A 24 -30.29 5.36 -45.30
C LEU A 24 -30.19 6.35 -44.13
N MET A 25 -28.98 6.74 -43.76
CA MET A 25 -28.70 8.01 -43.10
C MET A 25 -27.44 8.63 -43.75
N PRO A 26 -27.49 9.88 -44.23
CA PRO A 26 -26.33 10.59 -44.73
C PRO A 26 -25.63 11.33 -43.60
N GLY A 27 -24.28 11.34 -43.59
CA GLY A 27 -23.53 12.24 -42.72
C GLY A 27 -22.12 11.77 -42.37
N THR A 28 -21.18 11.84 -43.32
CA THR A 28 -19.75 11.75 -43.02
C THR A 28 -19.09 13.11 -43.29
N GLY A 29 -19.06 13.97 -42.27
CA GLY A 29 -18.02 14.99 -42.17
C GLY A 29 -16.80 14.39 -41.46
N PRO A 30 -15.57 14.85 -41.74
CA PRO A 30 -14.39 14.34 -41.05
C PRO A 30 -14.42 14.82 -39.60
N VAL A 31 -14.60 13.90 -38.65
CA VAL A 31 -14.35 14.15 -37.23
C VAL A 31 -12.83 14.05 -37.04
N GLN A 32 -12.19 15.22 -36.97
CA GLN A 32 -10.81 15.36 -36.54
C GLN A 32 -10.73 14.92 -35.07
N ALA A 33 -10.13 13.75 -34.82
CA ALA A 33 -9.82 13.32 -33.46
C ALA A 33 -8.77 14.26 -32.86
N GLN A 34 -9.20 15.15 -31.96
CA GLN A 34 -8.27 15.93 -31.14
C GLN A 34 -7.70 15.04 -30.05
N ALA A 35 -6.38 14.88 -30.05
CA ALA A 35 -5.65 14.20 -28.98
C ALA A 35 -5.96 14.87 -27.63
N PRO A 36 -6.12 14.11 -26.53
CA PRO A 36 -6.27 14.70 -25.21
C PRO A 36 -5.03 15.54 -24.87
N GLN A 37 -5.24 16.83 -24.66
CA GLN A 37 -4.18 17.71 -24.17
C GLN A 37 -3.82 17.31 -22.73
N GLU A 38 -2.56 16.96 -22.55
CA GLU A 38 -1.91 16.77 -21.26
C GLU A 38 -1.89 18.12 -20.52
N SER A 39 -2.90 18.37 -19.69
CA SER A 39 -2.90 19.54 -18.81
C SER A 39 -1.90 19.27 -17.69
N GLN A 40 -0.75 19.91 -17.79
CA GLN A 40 0.20 20.08 -16.70
C GLN A 40 -0.54 20.73 -15.53
N SER A 41 -0.90 19.93 -14.52
CA SER A 41 -1.41 20.45 -13.26
C SER A 41 -0.22 21.03 -12.51
N GLU A 42 -0.11 22.36 -12.56
CA GLU A 42 0.73 23.14 -11.66
C GLU A 42 0.43 22.76 -10.21
N GLU A 43 1.51 22.58 -9.46
CA GLU A 43 1.58 22.36 -8.03
C GLU A 43 0.94 23.57 -7.31
N SER A 44 -0.38 23.53 -7.15
CA SER A 44 -1.13 24.46 -6.31
C SER A 44 -1.64 23.71 -5.10
N GLY A 45 -1.12 24.11 -3.93
CA GLY A 45 -1.55 23.61 -2.64
C GLY A 45 -3.04 23.90 -2.43
N VAL A 46 -3.86 22.89 -2.68
CA VAL A 46 -5.27 22.87 -2.29
C VAL A 46 -5.40 21.92 -1.11
N ALA A 47 -5.92 22.46 -0.01
CA ALA A 47 -6.22 21.71 1.21
C ALA A 47 -7.04 20.45 0.88
N VAL A 48 -6.50 19.29 1.24
CA VAL A 48 -7.15 17.98 1.06
C VAL A 48 -8.32 17.86 2.04
N SER A 49 -9.46 18.44 1.66
CA SER A 49 -10.76 18.12 2.23
C SER A 49 -11.30 16.87 1.54
N GLY A 50 -10.96 15.68 2.06
CA GLY A 50 -11.53 14.41 1.56
C GLY A 50 -10.89 13.10 2.03
N GLN A 51 -9.76 13.12 2.74
CA GLN A 51 -9.17 11.89 3.30
C GLN A 51 -9.81 11.50 4.62
N GLU A 52 -10.27 10.25 4.75
CA GLU A 52 -10.84 9.69 6.01
C GLU A 52 -9.86 9.87 7.18
N PHE A 53 -8.57 9.68 6.91
CA PHE A 53 -7.47 9.96 7.83
C PHE A 53 -6.43 10.85 7.16
N PRO A 54 -6.40 12.17 7.46
CA PRO A 54 -5.33 13.04 6.99
C PRO A 54 -4.01 12.65 7.66
N VAL A 55 -3.11 12.08 6.86
CA VAL A 55 -1.77 11.66 7.29
C VAL A 55 -0.75 12.68 6.76
N PRO A 56 0.17 13.20 7.59
CA PRO A 56 1.23 14.05 7.08
C PRO A 56 2.07 13.31 6.05
N LEU A 57 2.21 13.89 4.86
CA LEU A 57 3.08 13.32 3.83
C LEU A 57 4.53 13.39 4.31
N VAL A 58 5.13 12.23 4.54
CA VAL A 58 6.57 12.10 4.75
C VAL A 58 7.14 11.41 3.52
N PRO A 59 7.79 12.17 2.60
CA PRO A 59 8.34 11.57 1.40
C PRO A 59 9.32 10.45 1.74
N LEU A 60 9.21 9.34 1.01
CA LEU A 60 10.17 8.26 1.11
C LEU A 60 11.57 8.74 0.69
N PRO A 61 12.66 8.14 1.22
CA PRO A 61 14.02 8.53 0.87
C PRO A 61 14.28 8.46 -0.64
N LYS A 62 14.64 9.60 -1.24
CA LYS A 62 14.90 9.73 -2.69
C LYS A 62 16.03 8.84 -3.21
N THR A 63 16.88 8.32 -2.33
CA THR A 63 18.00 7.44 -2.71
C THR A 63 17.53 6.06 -3.16
N ILE A 64 16.32 5.64 -2.80
CA ILE A 64 15.76 4.32 -3.14
C ILE A 64 14.40 4.41 -3.86
N THR A 65 13.83 5.63 -3.98
CA THR A 65 12.55 5.86 -4.65
C THR A 65 12.71 6.69 -5.93
N PRO A 66 11.88 6.44 -6.97
CA PRO A 66 10.83 5.43 -7.03
C PRO A 66 11.38 4.01 -7.16
N CYS A 67 10.76 3.06 -6.46
CA CYS A 67 11.18 1.66 -6.40
C CYS A 67 11.24 1.02 -7.80
N ARG A 68 10.33 1.42 -8.71
CA ARG A 68 10.29 0.98 -10.11
C ARG A 68 11.50 1.42 -10.95
N ALA A 69 12.31 2.38 -10.51
CA ALA A 69 13.55 2.68 -11.22
C ALA A 69 14.49 1.45 -11.26
N CYS A 70 14.42 0.60 -10.24
CA CYS A 70 15.11 -0.69 -10.18
C CYS A 70 14.17 -1.88 -10.41
N HIS A 71 12.90 -1.83 -9.99
CA HIS A 71 11.91 -2.92 -10.15
C HIS A 71 10.95 -2.70 -11.33
N GLY A 72 11.39 -2.00 -12.37
CA GLY A 72 10.60 -1.72 -13.58
C GLY A 72 10.56 -2.92 -14.52
N PRO A 73 9.58 -3.00 -15.43
CA PRO A 73 9.50 -4.07 -16.43
C PRO A 73 10.70 -4.08 -17.39
N GLU A 74 11.43 -2.97 -17.51
CA GLU A 74 12.65 -2.85 -18.32
C GLU A 74 13.88 -3.44 -17.62
N LYS A 75 13.74 -3.92 -16.37
CA LYS A 75 14.83 -4.46 -15.56
C LYS A 75 14.65 -5.97 -15.41
N ASP A 76 15.71 -6.73 -15.65
CA ASP A 76 15.71 -8.20 -15.58
C ASP A 76 15.88 -8.70 -14.13
N PHE A 77 15.04 -8.22 -13.21
CA PHE A 77 15.01 -8.72 -11.83
C PHE A 77 13.84 -9.68 -11.64
N PRO A 78 14.08 -10.97 -11.35
CA PRO A 78 13.00 -11.91 -11.09
C PRO A 78 12.24 -11.52 -9.82
N VAL A 79 10.91 -11.64 -9.86
CA VAL A 79 10.08 -11.49 -8.67
C VAL A 79 10.26 -12.71 -7.77
N GLN A 80 10.83 -12.50 -6.58
CA GLN A 80 11.09 -13.56 -5.62
C GLN A 80 9.92 -13.69 -4.63
N PHE A 81 9.05 -14.67 -4.85
CA PHE A 81 7.94 -14.99 -3.94
C PHE A 81 8.37 -15.86 -2.75
N LYS A 82 9.49 -16.56 -2.86
CA LYS A 82 10.05 -17.37 -1.79
C LYS A 82 11.01 -16.54 -0.95
N ARG A 83 10.90 -16.68 0.37
CA ARG A 83 11.83 -16.06 1.31
C ARG A 83 13.25 -16.58 1.08
N HIS A 84 14.19 -15.65 0.95
CA HIS A 84 15.63 -15.93 0.90
C HIS A 84 16.38 -14.78 1.58
N GLU A 85 17.50 -15.06 2.23
CA GLU A 85 18.20 -14.08 3.07
C GLU A 85 19.34 -13.35 2.32
N ASP A 86 19.73 -13.87 1.16
CA ASP A 86 20.81 -13.36 0.30
C ASP A 86 20.29 -12.30 -0.70
N LEU A 87 19.94 -11.12 -0.19
CA LEU A 87 19.50 -9.99 -1.02
C LEU A 87 20.69 -9.27 -1.69
N LEU A 88 20.53 -8.90 -2.97
CA LEU A 88 21.57 -8.20 -3.73
C LEU A 88 21.70 -6.72 -3.36
N VAL A 89 20.58 -5.99 -3.27
CA VAL A 89 20.56 -4.52 -3.08
C VAL A 89 20.09 -4.14 -1.67
N HIS A 90 19.09 -4.84 -1.14
CA HIS A 90 18.48 -4.54 0.16
C HIS A 90 19.24 -5.14 1.37
N LYS A 91 20.57 -5.25 1.28
CA LYS A 91 21.43 -5.93 2.29
C LYS A 91 21.32 -5.35 3.72
N ASN A 92 20.91 -4.09 3.83
CA ASN A 92 20.77 -3.39 5.11
C ASN A 92 19.38 -3.57 5.75
N ILE A 93 18.46 -4.31 5.11
CA ILE A 93 17.12 -4.57 5.63
C ILE A 93 17.12 -5.93 6.32
N ARG A 94 16.80 -5.93 7.62
CA ARG A 94 16.54 -7.15 8.38
C ARG A 94 15.03 -7.33 8.56
N LEU A 95 14.46 -8.35 7.92
CA LEU A 95 13.05 -8.69 8.06
C LEU A 95 12.84 -9.65 9.23
N ALA A 96 12.42 -9.10 10.38
CA ALA A 96 11.98 -9.83 11.56
C ALA A 96 10.54 -9.42 11.93
N HIS A 97 9.64 -9.59 10.98
CA HIS A 97 8.20 -9.40 11.12
C HIS A 97 7.51 -10.70 10.71
N GLY A 98 6.60 -11.25 11.52
CA GLY A 98 5.83 -12.46 11.18
C GLY A 98 6.61 -13.79 11.11
N GLY A 99 7.89 -13.80 11.51
CA GLY A 99 8.74 -14.99 11.46
C GLY A 99 8.98 -15.47 10.04
N VAL A 100 8.95 -16.79 9.81
CA VAL A 100 9.14 -17.40 8.48
C VAL A 100 7.91 -17.29 7.55
N ARG A 101 6.77 -16.83 8.09
CA ARG A 101 5.49 -16.78 7.35
C ARG A 101 5.26 -15.48 6.61
N VAL A 102 6.13 -14.49 6.81
CA VAL A 102 6.05 -13.19 6.16
C VAL A 102 7.31 -12.95 5.36
N TRP A 103 7.09 -12.45 4.16
CA TRP A 103 8.06 -12.08 3.17
C TRP A 103 7.77 -10.67 2.63
N CYS A 104 8.72 -10.10 1.90
CA CYS A 104 8.63 -8.73 1.36
C CYS A 104 7.33 -8.50 0.56
N LEU A 105 6.90 -9.51 -0.19
CA LEU A 105 5.74 -9.42 -1.09
C LEU A 105 4.40 -9.65 -0.40
N ASP A 106 4.39 -9.98 0.89
CA ASP A 106 3.16 -9.97 1.70
C ASP A 106 2.73 -8.55 2.08
N CYS A 107 3.65 -7.58 1.92
CA CYS A 107 3.43 -6.16 2.17
C CYS A 107 3.59 -5.30 0.92
N HIS A 108 4.58 -5.60 0.06
CA HIS A 108 4.87 -4.84 -1.16
C HIS A 108 4.26 -5.49 -2.40
N HIS A 109 3.72 -4.69 -3.31
CA HIS A 109 3.05 -5.21 -4.50
C HIS A 109 4.04 -5.92 -5.45
N PRO A 110 3.77 -7.17 -5.91
CA PRO A 110 4.70 -8.01 -6.67
C PRO A 110 5.06 -7.54 -8.08
N ASP A 111 4.24 -6.69 -8.71
CA ASP A 111 4.55 -6.12 -10.03
C ASP A 111 4.90 -4.62 -10.01
N ASN A 112 4.55 -3.91 -8.92
CA ASN A 112 4.73 -2.47 -8.83
C ASN A 112 5.11 -2.03 -7.41
N ARG A 113 6.42 -2.04 -7.10
CA ARG A 113 6.93 -1.72 -5.75
C ARG A 113 6.73 -0.27 -5.30
N ASN A 114 6.16 0.60 -6.14
CA ASN A 114 5.71 1.92 -5.69
C ASN A 114 4.41 1.83 -4.87
N PHE A 115 3.75 0.66 -4.83
CA PHE A 115 2.56 0.41 -4.04
C PHE A 115 2.74 -0.78 -3.09
N LEU A 116 1.88 -0.81 -2.08
CA LEU A 116 1.71 -1.92 -1.14
C LEU A 116 0.67 -2.92 -1.67
N LEU A 117 0.68 -4.12 -1.10
CA LEU A 117 -0.17 -5.24 -1.51
C LEU A 117 -1.66 -4.89 -1.31
N PRO A 118 -2.51 -5.02 -2.35
CA PRO A 118 -3.90 -4.57 -2.33
C PRO A 118 -4.75 -5.31 -1.31
N LEU A 119 -5.86 -4.70 -0.89
CA LEU A 119 -6.91 -5.41 -0.15
C LEU A 119 -7.63 -6.42 -1.08
N SER A 120 -8.66 -7.10 -0.57
CA SER A 120 -9.45 -8.07 -1.33
C SER A 120 -10.16 -7.48 -2.55
N ASP A 121 -10.30 -6.16 -2.64
CA ASP A 121 -10.89 -5.45 -3.78
C ASP A 121 -9.90 -5.19 -4.92
N GLY A 122 -8.64 -5.60 -4.76
CA GLY A 122 -7.59 -5.44 -5.77
C GLY A 122 -7.04 -4.03 -5.92
N LYS A 123 -7.52 -3.05 -5.15
CA LYS A 123 -7.02 -1.68 -5.25
C LYS A 123 -5.63 -1.56 -4.63
N PRO A 124 -4.63 -1.01 -5.37
CA PRO A 124 -3.30 -0.81 -4.82
C PRO A 124 -3.38 0.15 -3.62
N ILE A 125 -2.49 -0.06 -2.65
CA ILE A 125 -2.43 0.76 -1.44
C ILE A 125 -1.19 1.64 -1.53
N ASP A 126 -1.36 2.96 -1.45
CA ASP A 126 -0.22 3.89 -1.34
C ASP A 126 0.46 3.76 0.02
N PHE A 127 1.71 4.23 0.14
CA PHE A 127 2.44 4.18 1.40
C PHE A 127 1.79 5.04 2.51
N GLU A 128 1.14 6.14 2.12
CA GLU A 128 0.33 7.04 2.95
C GLU A 128 -0.93 6.35 3.49
N HIS A 129 -1.35 5.26 2.84
CA HIS A 129 -2.48 4.43 3.23
C HIS A 129 -2.05 3.10 3.86
N SER A 130 -0.78 2.97 4.25
CA SER A 130 -0.21 1.74 4.83
C SER A 130 -0.98 1.18 6.05
N TYR A 131 -1.73 2.02 6.76
CA TYR A 131 -2.61 1.57 7.85
C TYR A 131 -3.66 0.55 7.39
N LEU A 132 -4.12 0.61 6.13
CA LEU A 132 -5.05 -0.37 5.54
C LEU A 132 -4.39 -1.75 5.42
N LEU A 133 -3.14 -1.79 4.96
CA LEU A 133 -2.35 -3.02 4.88
C LEU A 133 -2.12 -3.60 6.28
N CYS A 134 -1.65 -2.78 7.23
CA CYS A 134 -1.38 -3.22 8.59
C CYS A 134 -2.64 -3.79 9.25
N GLY A 135 -3.80 -3.18 8.99
CA GLY A 135 -5.11 -3.60 9.49
C GLY A 135 -5.54 -5.00 9.08
N LYS A 136 -5.02 -5.55 7.96
CA LYS A 136 -5.31 -6.93 7.53
C LYS A 136 -4.98 -7.97 8.60
N CYS A 137 -3.87 -7.76 9.32
CA CYS A 137 -3.40 -8.67 10.35
C CYS A 137 -3.50 -8.08 11.76
N HIS A 138 -3.31 -6.77 11.91
CA HIS A 138 -3.32 -6.07 13.19
C HIS A 138 -4.65 -5.35 13.46
N GLY A 139 -5.77 -6.04 13.26
CA GLY A 139 -7.12 -5.43 13.30
C GLY A 139 -7.43 -4.67 14.60
N THR A 140 -7.03 -5.20 15.77
CA THR A 140 -7.23 -4.50 17.06
C THR A 140 -6.42 -3.21 17.14
N LYS A 141 -5.15 -3.24 16.72
CA LYS A 141 -4.30 -2.04 16.71
C LYS A 141 -4.77 -1.02 15.69
N TYR A 142 -5.25 -1.45 14.53
CA TYR A 142 -5.84 -0.58 13.53
C TYR A 142 -7.11 0.11 14.05
N ARG A 143 -8.02 -0.63 14.69
CA ARG A 143 -9.20 -0.05 15.35
C ARG A 143 -8.79 0.99 16.41
N ASP A 144 -7.85 0.64 17.29
CA ASP A 144 -7.38 1.54 18.34
C ASP A 144 -6.72 2.80 17.73
N TRP A 145 -5.98 2.65 16.64
CA TRP A 145 -5.36 3.76 15.90
C TRP A 145 -6.39 4.71 15.27
N ARG A 146 -7.41 4.16 14.58
CA ARG A 146 -8.50 4.96 14.01
C ARG A 146 -9.22 5.80 15.06
N ASN A 147 -9.40 5.25 16.25
CA ASN A 147 -10.06 5.93 17.37
C ASN A 147 -9.13 6.91 18.11
N GLY A 148 -7.84 6.94 17.77
CA GLY A 148 -6.82 7.76 18.44
C GLY A 148 -6.38 7.23 19.81
N ILE A 149 -6.65 5.95 20.11
CA ILE A 149 -6.20 5.26 21.34
C ILE A 149 -4.75 4.78 21.17
N HIS A 150 -4.34 4.43 19.95
CA HIS A 150 -3.00 3.95 19.64
C HIS A 150 -2.32 4.80 18.55
N GLY A 151 -1.00 4.96 18.64
CA GLY A 151 -0.23 5.84 17.77
C GLY A 151 -0.30 7.30 18.22
N LYS A 152 0.04 8.22 17.31
CA LYS A 152 0.06 9.66 17.57
C LYS A 152 -0.98 10.36 16.70
N ARG A 153 -1.80 11.19 17.34
CA ARG A 153 -2.76 12.10 16.71
C ARG A 153 -2.51 13.52 17.22
N THR A 154 -2.42 14.47 16.30
CA THR A 154 -2.22 15.90 16.61
C THR A 154 -3.35 16.74 16.01
N GLY A 155 -3.43 18.02 16.40
CA GLY A 155 -4.47 18.95 15.96
C GLY A 155 -5.55 19.18 17.01
N SER A 156 -6.71 19.65 16.56
CA SER A 156 -7.82 20.11 17.40
C SER A 156 -8.71 18.96 17.88
N TRP A 157 -9.26 19.09 19.09
CA TRP A 157 -10.20 18.10 19.64
C TRP A 157 -11.45 17.94 18.77
N ASN A 158 -12.10 19.04 18.38
CA ASN A 158 -13.32 19.08 17.56
C ASN A 158 -13.10 19.66 16.15
N GLY A 159 -11.85 19.77 15.70
CA GLY A 159 -11.50 20.34 14.39
C GLY A 159 -10.56 19.43 13.60
N GLU A 160 -9.75 20.06 12.76
CA GLU A 160 -8.72 19.39 11.96
C GLU A 160 -7.77 18.57 12.84
N LYS A 161 -7.45 17.37 12.38
CA LYS A 161 -6.56 16.43 13.04
C LYS A 161 -5.57 15.88 12.04
N GLN A 162 -4.47 15.34 12.53
CA GLN A 162 -3.51 14.61 11.73
C GLN A 162 -3.20 13.27 12.40
N TYR A 163 -3.08 12.22 11.59
CA TYR A 163 -2.78 10.88 12.04
C TYR A 163 -1.38 10.49 11.60
N PHE A 164 -0.54 10.05 12.53
CA PHE A 164 0.76 9.49 12.18
C PHE A 164 0.59 8.01 11.81
N LEU A 165 1.33 7.56 10.80
CA LEU A 165 1.30 6.16 10.36
C LEU A 165 1.91 5.23 11.40
N CYS A 166 1.57 3.94 11.30
CA CYS A 166 2.20 2.89 12.10
C CYS A 166 3.73 2.96 12.00
N VAL A 167 4.23 3.23 10.77
CA VAL A 167 5.65 3.32 10.47
C VAL A 167 6.35 4.57 11.01
N SER A 168 5.59 5.56 11.49
CA SER A 168 6.16 6.76 12.11
C SER A 168 6.79 6.45 13.47
N CYS A 169 6.38 5.36 14.12
CA CYS A 169 6.96 4.91 15.39
C CYS A 169 7.62 3.53 15.26
N HIS A 170 7.06 2.63 14.44
CA HIS A 170 7.58 1.28 14.27
C HIS A 170 8.39 1.14 12.97
N ASN A 171 9.53 0.46 12.99
CA ASN A 171 10.15 0.01 11.74
C ASN A 171 9.31 -1.15 11.16
N PRO A 172 8.74 -1.05 9.94
CA PRO A 172 7.88 -2.10 9.39
C PRO A 172 8.60 -3.44 9.19
N HIS A 173 9.93 -3.46 9.05
CA HIS A 173 10.71 -4.69 8.93
C HIS A 173 11.14 -5.27 10.28
N LEU A 174 11.13 -4.45 11.34
CA LEU A 174 11.52 -4.81 12.71
C LEU A 174 10.66 -4.01 13.71
N PRO A 175 9.35 -4.32 13.84
CA PRO A 175 8.39 -3.43 14.50
C PRO A 175 8.52 -3.42 16.01
N LYS A 176 9.08 -4.48 16.61
CA LYS A 176 9.22 -4.58 18.06
C LYS A 176 10.24 -3.55 18.57
N PHE A 177 9.82 -2.71 19.52
CA PHE A 177 10.72 -1.79 20.20
C PHE A 177 11.78 -2.56 20.98
N LYS A 178 12.99 -1.99 21.00
CA LYS A 178 14.03 -2.44 21.94
C LYS A 178 13.55 -2.14 23.36
N PRO A 179 13.70 -3.06 24.32
CA PRO A 179 13.44 -2.76 25.72
C PRO A 179 14.24 -1.53 26.14
N LEU A 180 13.57 -0.62 26.84
CA LEU A 180 14.21 0.51 27.49
C LEU A 180 14.38 0.17 28.97
N GLU A 181 15.51 0.56 29.54
CA GLU A 181 15.69 0.49 30.98
C GLU A 181 14.73 1.49 31.65
N PRO A 182 13.93 1.05 32.64
CA PRO A 182 13.01 1.94 33.33
C PRO A 182 13.80 2.98 34.12
N MET A 183 13.30 4.21 34.14
CA MET A 183 13.81 5.22 35.08
C MET A 183 13.60 4.76 36.53
N PRO A 184 14.43 5.23 37.47
CA PRO A 184 14.21 4.94 38.89
C PRO A 184 12.80 5.36 39.32
N PRO A 185 12.22 4.68 40.32
CA PRO A 185 10.88 4.99 40.81
C PRO A 185 10.79 6.45 41.28
N PRO A 186 9.63 7.10 41.13
CA PRO A 186 9.46 8.47 41.60
C PRO A 186 9.69 8.55 43.11
N ALA A 187 10.23 9.68 43.57
CA ALA A 187 10.36 9.95 45.00
C ALA A 187 8.98 9.89 45.68
N LYS A 188 8.94 9.35 46.90
CA LYS A 188 7.70 9.34 47.69
C LYS A 188 7.20 10.78 47.87
N PRO A 189 5.89 11.04 47.70
CA PRO A 189 5.31 12.34 48.04
C PRO A 189 5.65 12.67 49.49
N TRP A 190 6.02 13.93 49.75
CA TRP A 190 6.23 14.38 51.11
C TRP A 190 4.92 14.21 51.90
N THR A 191 4.98 13.44 52.99
CA THR A 191 3.87 13.28 53.94
C THR A 191 4.26 14.03 55.21
N PRO A 192 3.48 15.06 55.63
CA PRO A 192 3.72 15.71 56.91
C PRO A 192 3.64 14.67 58.04
N LYS A 193 4.53 14.76 59.03
CA LYS A 193 4.39 13.96 60.26
C LYS A 193 3.08 14.36 60.94
N GLU A 194 2.26 13.36 61.25
CA GLU A 194 1.00 13.51 61.97
C GLU A 194 1.25 14.28 63.27
N THR A 195 0.76 15.51 63.34
CA THR A 195 0.77 16.28 64.58
C THR A 195 -0.30 15.67 65.47
N GLN A 196 0.11 14.93 66.51
CA GLN A 196 -0.81 14.46 67.54
C GLN A 196 -1.62 15.65 68.06
N ALA A 197 -2.92 15.64 67.81
CA ALA A 197 -3.83 16.59 68.43
C ALA A 197 -3.73 16.37 69.94
N LYS A 198 -3.28 17.39 70.67
CA LYS A 198 -3.37 17.40 72.13
C LYS A 198 -4.85 17.56 72.46
N HIS A 199 -5.50 16.46 72.85
CA HIS A 199 -6.80 16.48 73.51
C HIS A 199 -6.67 17.03 74.92
#